data_AF-A0A432Y0P3-F1
#
_entry.id   AF-A0A432Y0P3-F1
#
_cell.length_a   1.000
_cell.length_b   1.000
_cell.length_c   1.000
_cell.angle_alpha   90.00
_cell.angle_beta   90.00
_cell.angle_gamma   90.00
#
_symmetry.space_group_name_H-M   'P 1'
#
loop_
_entity.id
_entity.type
_entity.pdbx_description
1 polymer ?
#
loop_
_entity_poly.entity_id
_entity_poly.type
_entity_poly.pdbx_seq_one_letter_code
_entity_poly.pdbx_strand_id
1 'polypeptide(L)'
;MKSILIVTTETVPGKIITETCGIVRGNTIRARHIGRDILAAFRNIVGGEINDYTKLMAESREQALDRMVDEARALGADAIVSSRFTTSLLAQGAAELLVYGTAVKLTDDSSASKPGEQSSL
;
A
#
# COMPACT_ATOMS: atom_id res chain seq x y z
N MET A 1 -1.85 -2.00 19.69
CA MET A 1 -2.79 -1.71 18.59
C MET A 1 -2.72 -2.85 17.58
N LYS A 2 -3.85 -3.24 16.98
CA LYS A 2 -3.90 -4.29 15.97
C LYS A 2 -3.30 -3.78 14.64
N SER A 3 -2.53 -4.61 13.95
CA SER A 3 -1.99 -4.28 12.62
C SER A 3 -3.09 -4.36 11.56
N ILE A 4 -3.11 -3.43 10.60
CA ILE A 4 -4.02 -3.47 9.44
C ILE A 4 -3.38 -4.32 8.35
N LEU A 5 -4.10 -5.32 7.86
CA LEU A 5 -3.66 -6.13 6.71
C LEU A 5 -3.90 -5.33 5.42
N ILE A 6 -2.89 -5.21 4.55
CA ILE A 6 -3.03 -4.53 3.26
C ILE A 6 -2.76 -5.55 2.16
N VAL A 7 -3.70 -5.68 1.21
CA VAL A 7 -3.56 -6.59 0.07
C VAL A 7 -3.97 -5.92 -1.23
N THR A 8 -3.35 -6.36 -2.32
CA THR A 8 -3.69 -5.93 -3.68
C THR A 8 -4.86 -6.71 -4.26
N THR A 9 -5.23 -7.84 -3.65
CA THR A 9 -6.38 -8.67 -4.02
C THR A 9 -7.69 -8.08 -3.50
N GLU A 10 -8.82 -8.45 -4.12
CA GLU A 10 -10.16 -8.01 -3.69
C GLU A 10 -10.63 -8.71 -2.42
N THR A 11 -10.13 -9.92 -2.16
CA THR A 11 -10.46 -10.74 -1.00
C THR A 11 -9.20 -11.25 -0.30
N VAL A 12 -9.36 -11.73 0.93
CA VAL A 12 -8.29 -12.34 1.73
C VAL A 12 -8.63 -13.82 1.93
N PRO A 13 -7.83 -14.76 1.39
CA PRO A 13 -8.09 -16.20 1.57
C PRO A 13 -8.22 -16.59 3.05
N GLY A 14 -9.22 -17.43 3.35
CA GLY A 14 -9.53 -17.87 4.71
C GLY A 14 -10.23 -16.81 5.58
N LYS A 15 -10.60 -15.66 5.01
CA LYS A 15 -11.36 -14.59 5.68
C LYS A 15 -12.60 -14.22 4.88
N ILE A 16 -13.62 -13.74 5.58
CA ILE A 16 -14.85 -13.19 4.99
C ILE A 16 -14.90 -11.70 5.30
N ILE A 17 -15.15 -10.87 4.28
CA ILE A 17 -15.43 -9.45 4.45
C ILE A 17 -16.84 -9.30 5.01
N THR A 18 -16.96 -8.76 6.22
CA THR A 18 -18.26 -8.57 6.90
C THR A 18 -18.83 -7.17 6.70
N GLU A 19 -17.97 -6.18 6.44
CA GLU A 19 -18.35 -4.78 6.26
C GLU A 19 -17.34 -4.07 5.37
N THR A 20 -17.85 -3.24 4.46
CA THR A 20 -17.05 -2.27 3.71
C THR A 20 -17.11 -0.92 4.41
N CYS A 21 -15.97 -0.47 4.95
CA CYS A 21 -15.88 0.78 5.71
C CYS A 21 -15.73 2.02 4.82
N GLY A 22 -15.28 1.84 3.58
CA GLY A 22 -15.17 2.91 2.59
C GLY A 22 -13.81 2.95 1.89
N ILE A 23 -13.61 3.96 1.05
CA ILE A 23 -12.32 4.23 0.41
C ILE A 23 -11.36 4.86 1.42
N VAL A 24 -10.10 4.43 1.37
CA VAL A 24 -9.00 5.02 2.14
C VAL A 24 -7.84 5.35 1.21
N ARG A 25 -7.07 6.36 1.58
CA ARG A 25 -5.96 6.87 0.76
C ARG A 25 -4.85 7.48 1.61
N GLY A 26 -3.68 7.53 1.01
CA GLY A 26 -2.55 8.28 1.54
C GLY A 26 -1.70 8.77 0.39
N ASN A 27 -1.34 10.05 0.41
CA ASN A 27 -0.47 10.62 -0.61
C ASN A 27 0.77 11.25 0.01
N THR A 28 1.78 11.43 -0.81
CA THR A 28 2.96 12.22 -0.46
C THR A 28 3.46 12.98 -1.69
N ILE A 29 4.01 14.17 -1.46
CA ILE A 29 4.50 15.05 -2.52
C ILE A 29 6.00 15.21 -2.35
N ARG A 30 6.75 15.02 -3.44
CA ARG A 30 8.20 15.18 -3.51
C ARG A 30 8.57 16.22 -4.56
N ALA A 31 9.39 17.20 -4.20
CA ALA A 31 9.78 18.27 -5.11
C ALA A 31 10.92 17.88 -6.04
N ARG A 32 10.94 18.42 -7.27
CA ARG A 32 11.98 18.15 -8.29
C ARG A 32 13.39 18.43 -7.82
N HIS A 33 13.57 19.45 -6.97
CA HIS A 33 14.90 19.90 -6.55
C HIS A 33 15.63 18.83 -5.74
N ILE A 34 14.90 18.07 -4.90
CA ILE A 34 15.45 16.90 -4.19
C ILE A 34 16.01 15.89 -5.19
N GLY A 35 15.28 15.63 -6.28
CA GLY A 35 15.73 14.70 -7.31
C GLY A 35 16.90 15.24 -8.16
N ARG A 36 16.87 16.52 -8.52
CA ARG A 36 17.92 17.13 -9.35
C ARG A 36 19.29 17.08 -8.68
N ASP A 37 19.33 17.33 -7.38
CA ASP A 37 20.58 17.36 -6.62
C ASP A 37 21.19 15.94 -6.52
N ILE A 38 20.34 14.91 -6.37
CA ILE A 38 20.76 13.51 -6.41
C ILE A 38 21.29 13.12 -7.80
N LEU A 39 20.57 13.45 -8.89
CA LEU A 39 21.03 13.20 -10.26
C LEU A 39 22.35 13.89 -10.59
N ALA A 40 22.57 15.09 -10.05
CA ALA A 40 23.83 15.82 -10.23
C ALA A 40 25.01 15.11 -9.54
N ALA A 41 24.78 14.55 -8.35
CA ALA A 41 25.80 13.78 -7.61
C ALA A 41 26.19 12.48 -8.33
N PHE A 42 25.28 11.87 -9.09
CA PHE A 42 25.49 10.58 -9.75
C PHE A 42 25.61 10.63 -11.28
N ARG A 43 25.84 11.82 -11.86
CA ARG A 43 25.88 12.05 -13.33
C ARG A 43 26.85 11.12 -14.10
N ASN A 44 27.83 10.52 -13.42
CA ASN A 44 28.82 9.61 -14.01
C ASN A 44 28.47 8.12 -13.87
N ILE A 45 27.35 7.74 -13.26
CA ILE A 45 26.92 6.34 -13.14
C ILE A 45 26.20 5.91 -14.41
N VAL A 46 26.81 5.00 -15.17
CA VAL A 46 26.20 4.39 -16.36
C VAL A 46 25.50 3.09 -15.97
N GLY A 47 24.17 3.06 -16.08
CA GLY A 47 23.37 1.82 -16.16
C GLY A 47 23.00 1.12 -14.84
N GLY A 48 23.15 1.78 -13.68
CA GLY A 48 22.84 1.20 -12.36
C GLY A 48 21.64 1.84 -11.66
N GLU A 49 21.23 1.24 -10.54
CA GLU A 49 20.26 1.81 -9.62
C GLU A 49 20.78 3.11 -9.00
N ILE A 50 19.92 4.13 -8.93
CA ILE A 50 20.25 5.38 -8.24
C ILE A 50 19.79 5.25 -6.79
N ASN A 51 20.67 4.73 -5.92
CA ASN A 51 20.36 4.36 -4.54
C ASN A 51 19.58 5.43 -3.75
N ASP A 52 19.98 6.70 -3.87
CA ASP A 52 19.30 7.80 -3.17
C ASP A 52 17.87 8.04 -3.68
N TYR A 53 17.62 7.84 -4.98
CA TYR A 53 16.26 7.87 -5.53
C TYR A 53 15.45 6.66 -5.07
N THR A 54 16.04 5.47 -5.03
CA THR A 54 15.34 4.29 -4.53
C THR A 54 14.97 4.48 -3.06
N LYS A 55 15.90 4.97 -2.24
CA LYS A 55 15.66 5.30 -0.84
C LYS A 55 14.55 6.33 -0.69
N LEU A 56 14.60 7.43 -1.45
CA LEU A 56 13.55 8.44 -1.47
C LEU A 56 12.18 7.84 -1.84
N MET A 57 12.12 6.95 -2.83
CA MET A 57 10.89 6.27 -3.22
C MET A 57 10.39 5.30 -2.16
N ALA A 58 11.28 4.57 -1.48
CA ALA A 58 10.92 3.71 -0.36
C ALA A 58 10.29 4.51 0.78
N GLU A 59 10.96 5.57 1.24
CA GLU A 59 10.45 6.46 2.30
C GLU A 59 9.12 7.13 1.90
N SER A 60 8.96 7.45 0.61
CA SER A 60 7.71 8.01 0.08
C SER A 60 6.56 7.00 0.13
N ARG A 61 6.83 5.72 -0.19
CA ARG A 61 5.83 4.65 -0.10
C ARG A 61 5.40 4.40 1.34
N GLU A 62 6.35 4.29 2.26
CA GLU A 62 6.04 4.09 3.69
C GLU A 62 5.18 5.24 4.23
N GLN A 63 5.55 6.49 3.93
CA GLN A 63 4.75 7.64 4.39
C GLN A 63 3.33 7.65 3.79
N ALA A 64 3.17 7.27 2.53
CA ALA A 64 1.86 7.19 1.90
C ALA A 64 1.02 6.05 2.50
N LEU A 65 1.63 4.89 2.76
CA LEU A 65 1.00 3.76 3.43
C LEU A 65 0.56 4.09 4.85
N ASP A 66 1.42 4.73 5.64
CA ASP A 66 1.10 5.16 7.01
C ASP A 66 -0.17 6.01 7.05
N ARG A 67 -0.27 7.00 6.15
CA ARG A 67 -1.45 7.87 6.03
C ARG A 67 -2.71 7.08 5.67
N MET A 68 -2.62 6.16 4.71
CA MET A 68 -3.73 5.31 4.30
C MET A 68 -4.17 4.36 5.43
N VAL A 69 -3.21 3.83 6.19
CA VAL A 69 -3.47 2.99 7.35
C VAL A 69 -4.12 3.78 8.47
N ASP A 70 -3.72 5.02 8.70
CA ASP A 70 -4.34 5.89 9.70
C ASP A 70 -5.79 6.23 9.34
N GLU A 71 -6.10 6.49 8.05
CA GLU A 71 -7.48 6.60 7.59
C GLU A 71 -8.29 5.31 7.85
N ALA A 72 -7.72 4.13 7.53
CA ALA A 72 -8.40 2.85 7.78
C ALA A 72 -8.63 2.57 9.26
N ARG A 73 -7.67 2.93 10.12
CA ARG A 73 -7.80 2.85 11.58
C ARG A 73 -8.92 3.75 12.10
N ALA A 74 -9.03 4.98 11.58
CA ALA A 74 -10.10 5.90 11.96
C ALA A 74 -11.50 5.36 11.61
N LEU A 75 -11.59 4.51 10.58
CA LEU A 75 -12.82 3.82 10.19
C LEU A 75 -13.07 2.50 10.95
N GLY A 76 -12.15 2.09 11.83
CA GLY A 76 -12.26 0.83 12.57
C GLY A 76 -12.15 -0.42 11.70
N ALA A 77 -11.43 -0.32 10.58
CA ALA A 77 -11.21 -1.44 9.67
C ALA A 77 -10.18 -2.44 10.21
N ASP A 78 -10.23 -3.67 9.69
CA ASP A 78 -9.21 -4.71 9.96
C ASP A 78 -8.21 -4.83 8.81
N ALA A 79 -8.64 -4.51 7.59
CA ALA A 79 -7.84 -4.65 6.39
C ALA A 79 -8.15 -3.57 5.34
N ILE A 80 -7.24 -3.44 4.38
CA ILE A 80 -7.40 -2.67 3.15
C ILE A 80 -7.20 -3.64 1.99
N VAL A 81 -8.24 -3.82 1.18
CA VAL A 81 -8.22 -4.67 -0.02
C VAL A 81 -8.11 -3.81 -1.28
N SER A 82 -7.73 -4.45 -2.39
CA SER A 82 -7.57 -3.80 -3.70
C SER A 82 -6.64 -2.58 -3.66
N SER A 83 -5.58 -2.62 -2.85
CA SER A 83 -4.65 -1.50 -2.73
C SER A 83 -3.94 -1.24 -4.06
N ARG A 84 -3.81 0.03 -4.47
CA ARG A 84 -3.12 0.45 -5.69
C ARG A 84 -2.25 1.66 -5.40
N PHE A 85 -1.08 1.70 -6.03
CA PHE A 85 -0.23 2.88 -6.08
C PHE A 85 -0.39 3.57 -7.44
N THR A 86 -0.38 4.90 -7.43
CA THR A 86 -0.30 5.73 -8.62
C THR A 86 0.63 6.90 -8.39
N THR A 87 1.22 7.41 -9.46
CA THR A 87 2.11 8.58 -9.42
C THR A 87 1.67 9.61 -10.43
N SER A 88 1.70 10.88 -10.03
CA SER A 88 1.27 12.02 -10.85
C SER A 88 2.36 13.09 -10.88
N LEU A 89 2.66 13.66 -12.05
CA LEU A 89 3.48 14.87 -12.12
C LEU A 89 2.61 16.11 -11.91
N LEU A 90 3.02 16.97 -10.97
CA LEU A 90 2.35 18.23 -10.66
C LEU A 90 3.03 19.39 -11.42
N ALA A 91 2.23 20.43 -11.72
CA ALA A 91 2.65 21.55 -12.58
C ALA A 91 3.93 22.28 -12.13
N GLN A 92 4.28 22.25 -10.84
CA GLN A 92 5.47 22.90 -10.28
C GLN A 92 6.71 21.99 -10.20
N GLY A 93 6.73 20.91 -10.97
CA GLY A 93 7.83 19.95 -10.96
C GLY A 93 7.85 19.04 -9.74
N ALA A 94 6.80 19.04 -8.91
CA ALA A 94 6.64 18.04 -7.87
C ALA A 94 6.04 16.76 -8.44
N ALA A 95 6.28 15.64 -7.78
CA ALA A 95 5.62 14.37 -8.04
C ALA A 95 4.77 13.98 -6.83
N GLU A 96 3.53 13.59 -7.08
CA GLU A 96 2.69 12.92 -6.10
C GLU A 96 2.86 11.41 -6.22
N LEU A 97 2.97 10.74 -5.08
CA LEU A 97 2.74 9.31 -4.93
C LEU A 97 1.48 9.14 -4.10
N LEU A 98 0.46 8.51 -4.67
CA LEU A 98 -0.81 8.19 -4.02
C LEU A 98 -0.93 6.68 -3.88
N VAL A 99 -1.35 6.23 -2.71
CA VAL A 99 -1.86 4.88 -2.49
C VAL A 99 -3.32 4.96 -2.07
N TYR A 100 -4.15 4.05 -2.56
CA TYR A 100 -5.56 3.97 -2.21
C TYR A 100 -6.05 2.52 -2.20
N GLY A 101 -7.16 2.27 -1.52
CA GLY A 101 -7.82 0.96 -1.48
C GLY A 101 -9.16 1.05 -0.76
N THR A 102 -9.72 -0.12 -0.45
CA THR A 102 -11.01 -0.25 0.25
C THR A 102 -10.79 -0.79 1.65
N ALA A 103 -11.15 -0.02 2.67
CA ALA A 103 -11.10 -0.45 4.05
C ALA A 103 -12.28 -1.39 4.36
N VAL A 104 -12.00 -2.51 5.03
CA VAL A 104 -12.97 -3.57 5.32
C VAL A 104 -12.77 -4.17 6.72
N LYS A 105 -13.83 -4.74 7.27
CA LYS A 105 -13.76 -5.62 8.45
C LYS A 105 -13.75 -7.08 8.04
N LEU A 106 -13.02 -7.91 8.79
CA LEU A 106 -12.81 -9.33 8.45
C LEU A 106 -13.23 -10.24 9.60
N THR A 107 -13.76 -11.40 9.26
CA THR A 107 -13.91 -12.56 10.17
C THR A 107 -13.23 -13.79 9.57
N ASP A 108 -12.93 -14.79 10.40
CA ASP A 108 -12.45 -16.10 9.93
C ASP A 108 -13.52 -16.82 9.10
N ASP A 109 -13.09 -17.48 8.02
CA ASP A 109 -13.96 -18.37 7.26
C ASP A 109 -14.00 -19.77 7.91
N SER A 110 -15.03 -20.01 8.71
CA SER A 110 -15.27 -21.28 9.40
C SER A 110 -15.49 -22.48 8.46
N SER A 111 -15.68 -22.25 7.16
CA SER A 111 -15.89 -23.32 6.17
C SER A 111 -14.57 -23.88 5.60
N ALA A 112 -13.46 -23.14 5.74
CA ALA A 112 -12.15 -23.52 5.21
C ALA A 112 -11.39 -24.55 6.08
N SER A 113 -11.93 -24.95 7.24
CA SER A 113 -11.22 -25.74 8.24
C SER A 113 -11.36 -27.27 8.13
N LYS A 114 -11.84 -27.83 7.00
CA LYS A 114 -11.90 -29.30 6.82
C LYS A 114 -11.12 -29.80 5.60
N PRO A 115 -9.82 -30.07 5.73
CA PRO A 115 -9.12 -31.01 4.87
C PRO A 115 -9.36 -32.45 5.36
N GLY A 116 -10.11 -33.25 4.59
CA GLY A 116 -9.92 -34.70 4.49
C GLY A 116 -10.48 -35.60 5.61
N GLU A 117 -11.80 -35.81 5.64
CA GLU A 117 -12.40 -37.00 6.25
C GLU A 117 -13.40 -37.60 5.26
N GLN A 118 -12.88 -38.20 4.18
CA GLN A 118 -13.64 -39.02 3.23
C GLN A 118 -12.66 -39.83 2.36
N SER A 119 -12.17 -40.95 2.90
CA SER A 119 -11.83 -42.16 2.13
C SER A 119 -11.49 -43.29 3.11
N SER A 120 -12.51 -43.98 3.61
CA SER A 120 -12.42 -45.33 4.17
C SER A 120 -13.85 -45.84 4.43
N LEU A 121 -14.63 -46.10 3.37
CA LEU A 121 -15.67 -47.13 3.32
C LEU A 121 -15.86 -47.55 1.86
#